data_AF-A0A4Z2GEA8-F1
#
_entry.id   AF-A0A4Z2GEA8-F1
#
_cell.length_a   1.000
_cell.length_b   1.000
_cell.length_c   1.000
_cell.angle_alpha   90.00
_cell.angle_beta   90.00
_cell.angle_gamma   90.00
#
_symmetry.space_group_name_H-M   'P 1'
#
loop_
_entity.id
_entity.type
_entity.pdbx_description
1 polymer ?
#
loop_
_entity_poly.entity_id
_entity_poly.type
_entity_poly.pdbx_seq_one_letter_code
_entity_poly.pdbx_strand_id
1 'polypeptide(L)'
;MLKQDLETFAVPLNLKWRWKEESQGTTLENNWTDIVDSHSTMSKMQRHQQEALWEFVHTELTYINKLIIITDLVIAALVNLHQHGFLLEVTPELLFFDLPSILTAHQLFWQEVIYPMLEEVRSTGQPFDPTALEAGCLQFHERFSSYQHYCWEEENNLEFTHRQMEGNPHFLTYVQVQEAADGKYVQHAHKYSCM
;
A
#
# COMPACT_ATOMS: atom_id res chain seq x y z
N MET A 1 21.84 18.34 13.22
CA MET A 1 20.64 19.14 12.90
C MET A 1 19.64 18.28 12.15
N LEU A 2 19.87 17.91 10.88
CA LEU A 2 18.96 17.00 10.14
C LEU A 2 18.52 15.74 10.90
N LYS A 3 19.46 14.99 11.49
CA LYS A 3 19.12 13.78 12.26
C LYS A 3 18.24 14.08 13.47
N GLN A 4 18.46 15.22 14.12
CA GLN A 4 17.67 15.67 15.28
C GLN A 4 16.26 16.10 14.83
N ASP A 5 16.13 16.74 13.67
CA ASP A 5 14.83 17.11 13.09
C ASP A 5 14.02 15.87 12.65
N LEU A 6 14.72 14.81 12.19
CA LEU A 6 14.10 13.51 11.94
C LEU A 6 13.71 12.76 13.22
N GLU A 7 14.54 12.80 14.26
CA GLU A 7 14.26 12.17 15.56
C GLU A 7 13.12 12.88 16.31
N THR A 8 12.85 14.15 16.01
CA THR A 8 11.75 14.94 16.59
C THR A 8 10.48 14.91 15.75
N PHE A 9 10.53 14.35 14.53
CA PHE A 9 9.35 14.14 13.70
C PHE A 9 8.39 13.16 14.37
N ALA A 10 7.16 13.62 14.61
CA ALA A 10 6.11 12.80 15.20
C ALA A 10 5.59 11.80 14.15
N VAL A 11 6.05 10.55 14.25
CA VAL A 11 5.54 9.45 13.43
C VAL A 11 4.04 9.26 13.71
N PRO A 12 3.19 9.16 12.68
CA PRO A 12 1.77 8.87 12.88
C PRO A 12 1.57 7.62 13.76
N LEU A 13 0.68 7.72 14.76
CA LEU A 13 0.46 6.67 15.76
C LEU A 13 -0.10 5.36 15.16
N ASN A 14 -0.61 5.39 13.92
CA ASN A 14 -1.13 4.22 13.24
C ASN A 14 -0.85 4.29 11.72
N LEU A 15 0.09 3.48 11.25
CA LEU A 15 0.40 3.32 9.82
C LEU A 15 -0.40 2.17 9.17
N LYS A 16 -1.35 1.57 9.89
CA LYS A 16 -2.30 0.61 9.32
C LYS A 16 -3.54 1.31 8.85
N TRP A 17 -3.94 1.00 7.64
CA TRP A 17 -5.20 1.46 7.08
C TRP A 17 -6.36 1.04 7.96
N ARG A 18 -7.29 1.98 8.16
CA ARG A 18 -8.60 1.69 8.74
C ARG A 18 -9.62 1.93 7.64
N TRP A 19 -10.16 0.85 7.08
CA TRP A 19 -11.28 0.96 6.16
C TRP A 19 -12.49 1.56 6.90
N LYS A 20 -13.22 2.44 6.21
CA LYS A 20 -14.28 3.27 6.80
C LYS A 20 -15.55 2.49 7.13
N GLU A 21 -15.67 1.31 6.55
CA GLU A 21 -16.90 0.52 6.47
C GLU A 21 -17.14 -0.35 7.71
N GLU A 22 -16.11 -0.63 8.52
CA GLU A 22 -16.21 -1.54 9.66
C GLU A 22 -16.19 -0.78 11.01
N SER A 23 -17.27 -0.93 11.79
CA SER A 23 -17.41 -0.30 13.12
C SER A 23 -16.66 -1.03 14.25
N GLN A 24 -16.13 -2.25 14.00
CA GLN A 24 -15.63 -3.18 15.02
C GLN A 24 -14.21 -3.74 14.76
N GLY A 25 -13.58 -3.47 13.62
CA GLY A 25 -12.26 -4.03 13.33
C GLY A 25 -11.67 -3.56 12.02
N THR A 26 -10.35 -3.65 11.88
CA THR A 26 -9.61 -3.32 10.64
C THR A 26 -8.66 -4.45 10.28
N THR A 27 -9.01 -5.66 10.69
CA THR A 27 -8.14 -6.83 10.67
C THR A 27 -8.82 -7.93 9.89
N LEU A 28 -8.10 -8.50 8.93
CA LEU A 28 -8.47 -9.76 8.32
C LEU A 28 -8.30 -10.90 9.31
N GLU A 29 -9.06 -11.94 9.08
CA GLU A 29 -8.93 -13.25 9.72
C GLU A 29 -7.57 -13.88 9.37
N ASN A 30 -7.19 -14.97 10.05
CA ASN A 30 -5.92 -15.62 9.74
C ASN A 30 -6.03 -16.47 8.47
N ASN A 31 -7.22 -17.01 8.22
CA ASN A 31 -7.51 -17.85 7.06
C ASN A 31 -8.97 -17.70 6.60
N TRP A 32 -9.24 -17.88 5.31
CA TRP A 32 -10.60 -17.94 4.79
C TRP A 32 -11.44 -19.05 5.44
N THR A 33 -10.82 -20.13 5.92
CA THR A 33 -11.51 -21.20 6.65
C THR A 33 -12.14 -20.74 7.95
N ASP A 34 -11.69 -19.60 8.50
CA ASP A 34 -12.25 -19.03 9.73
C ASP A 34 -13.66 -18.44 9.50
N ILE A 35 -14.03 -18.15 8.24
CA ILE A 35 -15.28 -17.48 7.85
C ILE A 35 -16.10 -18.24 6.79
N VAL A 36 -15.65 -19.42 6.35
CA VAL A 36 -16.38 -20.26 5.40
C VAL A 36 -16.77 -21.59 6.05
N ASP A 37 -18.07 -21.75 6.33
CA ASP A 37 -18.60 -22.91 7.07
C ASP A 37 -18.33 -24.22 6.35
N SER A 38 -18.49 -24.21 5.03
CA SER A 38 -18.42 -25.41 4.19
C SER A 38 -17.00 -25.93 3.90
N HIS A 39 -15.96 -25.22 4.36
CA HIS A 39 -14.53 -25.46 4.04
C HIS A 39 -14.08 -26.93 4.13
N SER A 40 -14.52 -27.65 5.17
CA SER A 40 -14.13 -29.05 5.42
C SER A 40 -14.71 -30.05 4.42
N THR A 41 -15.80 -29.69 3.74
CA THR A 41 -16.52 -30.56 2.78
C THR A 41 -16.24 -30.24 1.31
N MET A 42 -15.53 -29.14 1.05
CA MET A 42 -15.21 -28.68 -0.30
C MET A 42 -14.30 -29.67 -1.05
N SER A 43 -14.42 -29.71 -2.38
CA SER A 43 -13.45 -30.39 -3.23
C SER A 43 -12.08 -29.69 -3.19
N LYS A 44 -11.03 -30.39 -3.63
CA LYS A 44 -9.68 -29.80 -3.73
C LYS A 44 -9.67 -28.54 -4.61
N MET A 45 -10.38 -28.57 -5.73
CA MET A 45 -10.45 -27.43 -6.67
C MET A 45 -11.12 -26.21 -6.02
N GLN A 46 -12.26 -26.42 -5.35
CA GLN A 46 -12.96 -25.36 -4.64
C GLN A 46 -12.09 -24.73 -3.54
N ARG A 47 -11.33 -25.54 -2.77
CA ARG A 47 -10.38 -24.99 -1.78
C ARG A 47 -9.29 -24.14 -2.42
N HIS A 48 -8.69 -24.57 -3.54
CA HIS A 48 -7.68 -23.76 -4.23
C HIS A 48 -8.24 -22.42 -4.70
N GLN A 49 -9.50 -22.40 -5.16
CA GLN A 49 -10.17 -21.16 -5.55
C GLN A 49 -10.37 -20.21 -4.36
N GLN A 50 -10.78 -20.72 -3.20
CA GLN A 50 -10.90 -19.91 -1.99
C GLN A 50 -9.54 -19.40 -1.49
N GLU A 51 -8.50 -20.24 -1.54
CA GLU A 51 -7.13 -19.85 -1.21
C GLU A 51 -6.64 -18.70 -2.09
N ALA A 52 -6.88 -18.76 -3.41
CA ALA A 52 -6.50 -17.70 -4.34
C ALA A 52 -7.25 -16.37 -4.09
N LEU A 53 -8.56 -16.45 -3.82
CA LEU A 53 -9.35 -15.25 -3.48
C LEU A 53 -8.90 -14.65 -2.14
N TRP A 54 -8.62 -15.49 -1.16
CA TRP A 54 -8.10 -15.05 0.13
C TRP A 54 -6.72 -14.40 0.02
N GLU A 55 -5.82 -15.00 -0.78
CA GLU A 55 -4.52 -14.43 -1.08
C GLU A 55 -4.65 -13.07 -1.76
N PHE A 56 -5.58 -12.91 -2.69
CA PHE A 56 -5.87 -11.64 -3.33
C PHE A 56 -6.30 -10.56 -2.32
N VAL A 57 -7.23 -10.88 -1.40
CA VAL A 57 -7.66 -9.97 -0.33
C VAL A 57 -6.48 -9.59 0.58
N HIS A 58 -5.68 -10.55 1.01
CA HIS A 58 -4.53 -10.26 1.89
C HIS A 58 -3.44 -9.44 1.20
N THR A 59 -3.13 -9.76 -0.05
CA THR A 59 -2.07 -9.07 -0.79
C THR A 59 -2.47 -7.64 -1.09
N GLU A 60 -3.72 -7.38 -1.44
CA GLU A 60 -4.24 -6.02 -1.63
C GLU A 60 -4.16 -5.18 -0.34
N LEU A 61 -4.62 -5.71 0.79
CA LEU A 61 -4.53 -4.98 2.07
C LEU A 61 -3.07 -4.71 2.45
N THR A 62 -2.20 -5.70 2.24
CA THR A 62 -0.76 -5.56 2.49
C THR A 62 -0.18 -4.45 1.61
N TYR A 63 -0.62 -4.36 0.36
CA TYR A 63 -0.20 -3.34 -0.56
C TYR A 63 -0.65 -1.94 -0.15
N ILE A 64 -1.93 -1.77 0.20
CA ILE A 64 -2.47 -0.49 0.72
C ILE A 64 -1.69 -0.03 1.95
N ASN A 65 -1.39 -0.92 2.89
CA ASN A 65 -0.61 -0.56 4.08
C ASN A 65 0.82 -0.12 3.73
N LYS A 66 1.48 -0.75 2.76
CA LYS A 66 2.80 -0.29 2.27
C LYS A 66 2.72 1.11 1.67
N LEU A 67 1.70 1.38 0.86
CA LEU A 67 1.48 2.69 0.27
C LEU A 67 1.20 3.77 1.33
N ILE A 68 0.45 3.44 2.39
CA ILE A 68 0.25 4.34 3.55
C ILE A 68 1.56 4.66 4.24
N ILE A 69 2.43 3.66 4.45
CA ILE A 69 3.74 3.92 5.07
C ILE A 69 4.56 4.90 4.19
N ILE A 70 4.55 4.73 2.87
CA ILE A 70 5.28 5.65 2.00
C ILE A 70 4.67 7.06 2.06
N THR A 71 3.35 7.19 2.01
CA THR A 71 2.66 8.49 1.96
C THR A 71 2.64 9.21 3.31
N ASP A 72 2.28 8.52 4.39
CA ASP A 72 2.05 9.12 5.71
C ASP A 72 3.31 9.16 6.59
N LEU A 73 4.34 8.34 6.30
CA LEU A 73 5.62 8.39 7.01
C LEU A 73 6.72 8.98 6.14
N VAL A 74 7.05 8.35 5.01
CA VAL A 74 8.24 8.71 4.22
C VAL A 74 8.08 10.10 3.62
N ILE A 75 6.99 10.35 2.88
CA ILE A 75 6.71 11.66 2.28
C ILE A 75 6.49 12.72 3.36
N ALA A 76 5.74 12.42 4.41
CA ALA A 76 5.51 13.37 5.51
C ALA A 76 6.81 13.80 6.21
N ALA A 77 7.74 12.87 6.42
CA ALA A 77 9.04 13.18 7.00
C ALA A 77 9.89 14.06 6.08
N LEU A 78 9.84 13.83 4.76
CA LEU A 78 10.52 14.69 3.78
C LEU A 78 9.93 16.11 3.78
N VAL A 79 8.61 16.23 3.79
CA VAL A 79 7.93 17.54 3.90
C VAL A 79 8.28 18.25 5.21
N ASN A 80 8.39 17.52 6.32
CA ASN A 80 8.85 18.10 7.59
C ASN A 80 10.30 18.61 7.48
N LEU A 81 11.21 17.89 6.82
CA LEU A 81 12.58 18.36 6.57
C LEU A 81 12.60 19.64 5.72
N HIS A 82 11.72 19.76 4.74
CA HIS A 82 11.61 20.98 3.92
C HIS A 82 11.26 22.20 4.77
N GLN A 83 10.37 22.05 5.76
CA GLN A 83 10.00 23.15 6.67
C GLN A 83 11.19 23.64 7.51
N HIS A 84 12.20 22.79 7.72
CA HIS A 84 13.43 23.10 8.45
C HIS A 84 14.61 23.45 7.52
N GLY A 85 14.36 23.60 6.21
CA GLY A 85 15.35 24.04 5.23
C GLY A 85 16.29 22.93 4.72
N PHE A 86 15.94 21.66 4.91
CA PHE A 86 16.70 20.52 4.40
C PHE A 86 16.03 19.90 3.17
N LEU A 87 16.82 19.32 2.26
CA LEU A 87 16.38 18.51 1.11
C LEU A 87 15.38 19.20 0.17
N LEU A 88 15.38 20.53 0.09
CA LEU A 88 14.45 21.31 -0.75
C LEU A 88 14.54 20.96 -2.24
N GLU A 89 15.67 20.40 -2.68
CA GLU A 89 15.94 19.90 -4.02
C GLU A 89 15.31 18.52 -4.33
N VAL A 90 14.77 17.83 -3.32
CA VAL A 90 14.17 16.50 -3.42
C VAL A 90 12.68 16.60 -3.11
N THR A 91 11.83 16.70 -4.14
CA THR A 91 10.38 16.72 -3.91
C THR A 91 9.79 15.30 -3.84
N PRO A 92 8.65 15.10 -3.16
CA PRO A 92 7.96 13.80 -3.16
C PRO A 92 7.69 13.26 -4.56
N GLU A 93 7.32 14.12 -5.50
CA GLU A 93 7.00 13.74 -6.88
C GLU A 93 8.23 13.22 -7.64
N LEU A 94 9.43 13.71 -7.34
CA LEU A 94 10.68 13.23 -7.94
C LEU A 94 11.09 11.84 -7.43
N LEU A 95 10.60 11.44 -6.25
CA LEU A 95 10.88 10.13 -5.67
C LEU A 95 9.76 9.13 -5.98
N PHE A 96 8.50 9.54 -5.85
CA PHE A 96 7.35 8.65 -5.81
C PHE A 96 6.29 9.00 -6.86
N PHE A 97 6.52 10.01 -7.69
CA PHE A 97 5.52 10.55 -8.62
C PHE A 97 4.20 10.80 -7.87
N ASP A 98 3.07 10.35 -8.42
CA ASP A 98 1.73 10.47 -7.86
C ASP A 98 1.26 9.17 -7.16
N LEU A 99 2.12 8.67 -6.27
CA LEU A 99 1.78 7.54 -5.41
C LEU A 99 0.52 7.78 -4.52
N PRO A 100 0.21 9.01 -4.05
CA PRO A 100 -1.05 9.28 -3.36
C PRO A 100 -2.31 8.96 -4.19
N SER A 101 -2.30 9.24 -5.50
CA SER A 101 -3.41 8.84 -6.38
C SER A 101 -3.50 7.33 -6.56
N ILE A 102 -2.37 6.62 -6.61
CA ILE A 102 -2.34 5.14 -6.62
C ILE A 102 -2.94 4.58 -5.33
N LEU A 103 -2.52 5.09 -4.17
CA LEU A 103 -3.10 4.70 -2.87
C LEU A 103 -4.63 4.90 -2.86
N THR A 104 -5.09 6.04 -3.35
CA THR A 104 -6.53 6.34 -3.44
C THR A 104 -7.26 5.32 -4.31
N ALA A 105 -6.70 4.96 -5.47
CA ALA A 105 -7.28 3.96 -6.36
C ALA A 105 -7.44 2.58 -5.68
N HIS A 106 -6.40 2.10 -4.99
CA HIS A 106 -6.46 0.83 -4.26
C HIS A 106 -7.44 0.87 -3.08
N GLN A 107 -7.48 1.97 -2.33
CA GLN A 107 -8.46 2.15 -1.25
C GLN A 107 -9.89 2.12 -1.79
N LEU A 108 -10.17 2.81 -2.90
CA LEU A 108 -11.49 2.77 -3.54
C LEU A 108 -11.84 1.38 -4.07
N PHE A 109 -10.89 0.69 -4.71
CA PHE A 109 -11.11 -0.68 -5.18
C PHE A 109 -11.43 -1.62 -4.02
N TRP A 110 -10.72 -1.49 -2.90
CA TRP A 110 -11.05 -2.23 -1.69
C TRP A 110 -12.46 -1.94 -1.20
N GLN A 111 -12.80 -0.66 -1.03
CA GLN A 111 -14.08 -0.23 -0.46
C GLN A 111 -15.27 -0.63 -1.32
N GLU A 112 -15.15 -0.51 -2.63
CA GLU A 112 -16.27 -0.71 -3.55
C GLU A 112 -16.40 -2.15 -4.06
N VAL A 113 -15.34 -2.97 -3.98
CA VAL A 113 -15.31 -4.29 -4.61
C VAL A 113 -14.92 -5.39 -3.63
N ILE A 114 -13.75 -5.30 -3.00
CA ILE A 114 -13.26 -6.37 -2.12
C ILE A 114 -14.06 -6.45 -0.82
N TYR A 115 -14.30 -5.31 -0.17
CA TYR A 115 -14.97 -5.27 1.12
C TYR A 115 -16.40 -5.82 1.05
N PRO A 116 -17.25 -5.46 0.08
CA PRO A 116 -18.58 -6.07 -0.07
C PRO A 116 -18.53 -7.59 -0.23
N MET A 117 -17.57 -8.13 -1.00
CA MET A 117 -17.38 -9.58 -1.13
C MET A 117 -16.98 -10.22 0.21
N LEU A 118 -16.07 -9.58 0.97
CA LEU A 118 -15.62 -10.06 2.27
C LEU A 118 -16.74 -10.00 3.32
N GLU A 119 -17.53 -8.93 3.33
CA GLU A 119 -18.68 -8.77 4.23
C GLU A 119 -19.75 -9.85 3.98
N GLU A 120 -20.05 -10.15 2.72
CA GLU A 120 -20.99 -11.21 2.36
C GLU A 120 -20.56 -12.57 2.94
N VAL A 121 -19.27 -12.91 2.80
CA VAL A 121 -18.73 -14.15 3.36
C VAL A 121 -18.78 -14.14 4.90
N ARG A 122 -18.35 -13.05 5.54
CA ARG A 122 -18.40 -12.89 7.00
C ARG A 122 -19.81 -13.02 7.57
N SER A 123 -20.80 -12.49 6.87
CA SER A 123 -22.19 -12.46 7.34
C SER A 123 -22.94 -13.77 7.09
N THR A 124 -22.61 -14.48 6.01
CA THR A 124 -23.37 -15.66 5.55
C THR A 124 -22.67 -17.00 5.79
N GLY A 125 -21.36 -17.01 6.03
CA GLY A 125 -20.54 -18.21 6.09
C GLY A 125 -20.38 -18.93 4.73
N GLN A 126 -20.89 -18.34 3.64
CA GLN A 126 -20.79 -18.93 2.30
C GLN A 126 -19.40 -18.73 1.70
N PRO A 127 -18.95 -19.62 0.80
CA PRO A 127 -17.70 -19.42 0.08
C PRO A 127 -17.65 -18.09 -0.68
N PHE A 128 -16.45 -17.53 -0.82
CA PHE A 128 -16.19 -16.39 -1.69
C PHE A 128 -16.68 -16.68 -3.12
N ASP A 129 -17.50 -15.77 -3.65
CA ASP A 129 -17.95 -15.79 -5.04
C ASP A 129 -16.99 -14.97 -5.92
N PRO A 130 -16.23 -15.59 -6.85
CA PRO A 130 -15.30 -14.86 -7.71
C PRO A 130 -16.00 -13.86 -8.64
N THR A 131 -17.29 -14.05 -8.95
CA THR A 131 -18.03 -13.15 -9.84
C THR A 131 -18.30 -11.79 -9.20
N ALA A 132 -18.23 -11.70 -7.86
CA ALA A 132 -18.32 -10.44 -7.13
C ALA A 132 -17.21 -9.45 -7.51
N LEU A 133 -16.06 -9.93 -7.99
CA LEU A 133 -14.94 -9.09 -8.43
C LEU A 133 -15.11 -8.57 -9.88
N GLU A 134 -15.97 -9.18 -10.69
CA GLU A 134 -16.01 -8.97 -12.14
C GLU A 134 -16.24 -7.51 -12.53
N ALA A 135 -17.25 -6.88 -11.92
CA ALA A 135 -17.60 -5.49 -12.21
C ALA A 135 -16.43 -4.52 -11.90
N GLY A 136 -15.72 -4.77 -10.79
CA GLY A 136 -14.53 -4.00 -10.41
C GLY A 136 -13.37 -4.22 -11.38
N CYS A 137 -13.11 -5.48 -11.74
CA CYS A 137 -12.04 -5.87 -12.66
C CYS A 137 -12.22 -5.28 -14.07
N LEU A 138 -13.44 -5.23 -14.58
CA LEU A 138 -13.73 -4.64 -15.90
C LEU A 138 -13.41 -3.14 -15.95
N GLN A 139 -13.39 -2.46 -14.80
CA GLN A 139 -13.10 -1.03 -14.67
C GLN A 139 -11.63 -0.72 -14.37
N PHE A 140 -10.71 -1.70 -14.39
CA PHE A 140 -9.31 -1.48 -14.02
C PHE A 140 -8.62 -0.37 -14.83
N HIS A 141 -8.91 -0.28 -16.13
CA HIS A 141 -8.35 0.75 -17.00
C HIS A 141 -8.70 2.18 -16.55
N GLU A 142 -9.88 2.38 -15.96
CA GLU A 142 -10.35 3.66 -15.44
C GLU A 142 -9.87 3.87 -14.00
N ARG A 143 -10.04 2.85 -13.15
CA ARG A 143 -9.71 2.90 -11.71
C ARG A 143 -8.22 3.12 -11.45
N PHE A 144 -7.37 2.49 -12.26
CA PHE A 144 -5.92 2.47 -12.09
C PHE A 144 -5.19 3.29 -13.18
N SER A 145 -5.85 4.31 -13.75
CA SER A 145 -5.24 5.15 -14.79
C SER A 145 -3.96 5.87 -14.33
N SER A 146 -3.82 6.11 -13.03
CA SER A 146 -2.61 6.70 -12.42
C SER A 146 -1.34 5.87 -12.66
N TYR A 147 -1.47 4.56 -12.86
CA TYR A 147 -0.34 3.69 -13.19
C TYR A 147 0.29 4.00 -14.54
N GLN A 148 -0.47 4.54 -15.51
CA GLN A 148 0.09 4.85 -16.84
C GLN A 148 1.24 5.84 -16.74
N HIS A 149 1.04 6.93 -15.99
CA HIS A 149 2.06 7.94 -15.79
C HIS A 149 3.12 7.49 -14.79
N TYR A 150 2.72 6.78 -13.73
CA TYR A 150 3.65 6.25 -12.75
C TYR A 150 4.69 5.31 -13.39
N CYS A 151 4.24 4.35 -14.19
CA CYS A 151 5.13 3.41 -14.88
C CYS A 151 5.98 4.11 -15.96
N TRP A 152 5.48 5.19 -16.55
CA TRP A 152 6.25 5.99 -17.51
C TRP A 152 7.43 6.72 -16.86
N GLU A 153 7.25 7.22 -15.63
CA GLU A 153 8.29 7.97 -14.89
C GLU A 153 9.15 7.10 -13.98
N GLU A 154 8.87 5.80 -13.86
CA GLU A 154 9.54 4.89 -12.92
C GLU A 154 11.07 4.90 -13.08
N GLU A 155 11.57 4.80 -14.31
CA GLU A 155 13.02 4.80 -14.59
C GLU A 155 13.67 6.13 -14.21
N ASN A 156 13.02 7.26 -14.51
CA ASN A 156 13.51 8.59 -14.17
C ASN A 156 13.59 8.79 -12.65
N ASN A 157 12.55 8.37 -11.93
CA ASN A 157 12.50 8.45 -10.47
C ASN A 157 13.57 7.57 -9.81
N LEU A 158 13.77 6.36 -10.34
CA LEU A 158 14.82 5.44 -9.88
C LEU A 158 16.22 6.04 -10.09
N GLU A 159 16.50 6.57 -11.28
CA GLU A 159 17.78 7.19 -11.58
C GLU A 159 18.03 8.44 -10.72
N PHE A 160 16.99 9.25 -10.49
CA PHE A 160 17.07 10.41 -9.60
C PHE A 160 17.38 9.98 -8.16
N THR A 161 16.65 8.99 -7.65
CA THR A 161 16.84 8.45 -6.30
C THR A 161 18.27 7.92 -6.12
N HIS A 162 18.78 7.17 -7.10
CA HIS A 162 20.15 6.66 -7.08
C HIS A 162 21.19 7.78 -7.03
N ARG A 163 21.05 8.81 -7.88
CA ARG A 163 21.92 9.99 -7.89
C ARG A 163 21.93 10.72 -6.54
N GLN A 164 20.76 10.86 -5.89
CA GLN A 164 20.68 11.47 -4.57
C GLN A 164 21.34 10.59 -3.50
N MET A 165 21.19 9.27 -3.53
CA MET A 165 21.86 8.37 -2.58
C MET A 165 23.40 8.45 -2.67
N GLU A 166 23.95 8.59 -3.87
CA GLU A 166 25.40 8.68 -4.08
C GLU A 166 25.97 10.07 -3.79
N GLY A 167 25.24 11.13 -4.17
CA GLY A 167 25.74 12.51 -4.19
C GLY A 167 25.29 13.39 -3.02
N ASN A 168 24.27 12.98 -2.27
CA ASN A 168 23.64 13.83 -1.25
C ASN A 168 23.68 13.17 0.14
N PRO A 169 24.66 13.53 1.00
CA PRO A 169 24.79 12.96 2.35
C PRO A 169 23.57 13.20 3.25
N HIS A 170 22.85 14.30 3.06
CA HIS A 170 21.61 14.57 3.79
C HIS A 170 20.50 13.61 3.35
N PHE A 171 20.39 13.34 2.05
CA PHE A 171 19.42 12.38 1.53
C PHE A 171 19.74 10.95 1.99
N LEU A 172 21.02 10.57 1.95
CA LEU A 172 21.46 9.26 2.47
C LEU A 172 21.10 9.09 3.95
N THR A 173 21.32 10.14 4.76
CA THR A 173 20.93 10.12 6.19
C THR A 173 19.42 9.97 6.36
N TYR A 174 18.63 10.69 5.56
CA TYR A 174 17.18 10.57 5.55
C TYR A 174 16.74 9.13 5.23
N VAL A 175 17.26 8.53 4.16
CA VAL A 175 16.93 7.15 3.77
C VAL A 175 17.28 6.15 4.89
N GLN A 176 18.48 6.26 5.48
CA GLN A 176 18.90 5.37 6.56
C GLN A 176 17.98 5.43 7.79
N VAL A 177 17.48 6.62 8.14
CA VAL A 177 16.53 6.78 9.25
C VAL A 177 15.19 6.13 8.91
N GLN A 178 14.68 6.30 7.69
CA GLN A 178 13.44 5.65 7.25
C GLN A 178 13.57 4.12 7.21
N GLU A 179 14.71 3.59 6.77
CA GLU A 179 14.95 2.14 6.75
C GLU A 179 15.05 1.53 8.16
N ALA A 180 15.61 2.27 9.12
CA ALA A 180 15.71 1.83 10.50
C ALA A 180 14.38 1.94 11.27
N ALA A 181 13.50 2.87 10.87
CA ALA A 181 12.23 3.10 11.54
C ALA A 181 11.22 1.95 11.34
N ASP A 182 11.22 1.27 10.19
CA ASP A 182 10.24 0.21 9.94
C ASP A 182 10.70 -0.87 8.91
N GLY A 183 11.98 -0.92 8.52
CA GLY A 183 12.51 -2.01 7.69
C GLY A 183 12.28 -1.86 6.18
N LYS A 184 13.19 -1.13 5.52
CA LYS A 184 13.47 -1.15 4.06
C LYS A 184 12.40 -0.62 3.08
N TYR A 185 11.72 0.49 3.37
CA TYR A 185 10.71 1.03 2.44
C TYR A 185 11.25 1.77 1.22
N VAL A 186 12.31 2.57 1.35
CA VAL A 186 12.75 3.45 0.25
C VAL A 186 13.30 2.67 -0.95
N GLN A 187 14.07 1.60 -0.70
CA GLN A 187 14.58 0.74 -1.77
C GLN A 187 13.52 -0.19 -2.38
N HIS A 188 12.41 -0.42 -1.68
CA HIS A 188 11.37 -1.36 -2.11
C HIS A 188 10.11 -0.68 -2.67
N ALA A 189 9.91 0.61 -2.42
CA ALA A 189 8.79 1.39 -2.96
C ALA A 189 8.67 1.24 -4.48
N HIS A 190 9.80 1.30 -5.20
CA HIS A 190 9.83 1.10 -6.64
C HIS A 190 9.62 -0.36 -7.08
N LYS A 191 9.99 -1.34 -6.24
CA LYS A 191 9.82 -2.76 -6.58
C LYS A 191 8.39 -3.25 -6.39
N TYR A 192 7.61 -2.56 -5.54
CA TYR A 192 6.22 -2.91 -5.27
C TYR A 192 5.23 -2.07 -6.10
N SER A 193 5.69 -1.04 -6.80
CA SER A 193 4.83 -0.16 -7.59
C SER A 193 4.53 -0.65 -9.01
N CYS A 194 5.10 -1.78 -9.41
CA CYS A 194 4.80 -2.46 -10.67
C CYS A 194 4.48 -3.93 -10.35
N MET A 195 3.30 -4.17 -9.77
CA MET A 195 2.63 -5.48 -9.81
C MET A 195 1.32 -5.33 -10.57
#